data_AF-A0A846HRW6-F1
#
_entry.id   AF-A0A846HRW6-F1
#
_cell.length_a   1.000
_cell.length_b   1.000
_cell.length_c   1.000
_cell.angle_alpha   90.00
_cell.angle_beta   90.00
_cell.angle_gamma   90.00
#
_symmetry.space_group_name_H-M   'P 1'
#
loop_
_entity.id
_entity.type
_entity.pdbx_description
1 polymer ?
#
loop_
_entity_poly.entity_id
_entity_poly.type
_entity_poly.pdbx_seq_one_letter_code
_entity_poly.pdbx_strand_id
1 'polypeptide(L)'
;MQYDSHLYQILAPNPALVASQLDPDAFAKHYTAGSVRYYAGKVVFAEIDLNYRHPYFKIDDALAALKPHPDGRPKSTIFISTYRVLEHIDLDAIQRVILSTPEGYTLTLNSAPYDKTHEEGFLRIYAEIAPLRMLVMSRLDFPAFGKYITDPSFPKGAPKQFYTQIELDIAHFLEEFEERPTMHAPIPGLHPSNLRAAIMELRADQAKQSKGLRLDAAFETIPYKLIRHGFMFASQDSTRFFPMPTGAEIEATHFRFWRAM
;
A
#
# COMPACT_ATOMS: atom_id res chain seq x y z
N MET A 1 -27.57 21.73 -1.26
CA MET A 1 -27.06 20.43 -0.77
C MET A 1 -25.76 20.70 -0.04
N GLN A 2 -25.63 20.20 1.19
CA GLN A 2 -24.37 20.24 1.93
C GLN A 2 -23.74 18.85 1.79
N TYR A 3 -22.52 18.80 1.26
CA TYR A 3 -21.75 17.55 1.15
C TYR A 3 -20.80 17.47 2.34
N ASP A 4 -20.58 16.24 2.82
CA ASP A 4 -19.55 15.98 3.82
C ASP A 4 -18.16 16.23 3.22
N SER A 5 -17.22 16.62 4.08
CA SER A 5 -15.83 16.87 3.68
C SER A 5 -14.96 15.74 4.20
N HIS A 6 -14.07 15.27 3.34
CA HIS A 6 -13.13 14.18 3.63
C HIS A 6 -11.69 14.64 3.39
N LEU A 7 -10.76 14.09 4.17
CA LEU A 7 -9.33 14.16 3.89
C LEU A 7 -8.84 12.78 3.47
N TYR A 8 -8.31 12.69 2.26
CA TYR A 8 -7.74 11.46 1.73
C TYR A 8 -6.25 11.62 1.47
N GLN A 9 -5.47 10.69 2.02
CA GLN A 9 -4.09 10.48 1.63
C GLN A 9 -4.03 9.39 0.56
N ILE A 10 -3.76 9.77 -0.68
CA ILE A 10 -3.43 8.82 -1.74
C ILE A 10 -2.05 8.23 -1.43
N LEU A 11 -1.93 6.91 -1.54
CA LEU A 11 -0.71 6.14 -1.25
C LEU A 11 -0.15 5.50 -2.52
N ALA A 12 -1.04 5.06 -3.42
CA ALA A 12 -0.69 4.60 -4.76
C ALA A 12 -1.73 5.11 -5.78
N PRO A 13 -1.32 5.50 -7.00
CA PRO A 13 0.06 5.48 -7.51
C PRO A 13 0.93 6.66 -7.04
N ASN A 14 0.34 7.84 -6.90
CA ASN A 14 1.06 9.08 -6.65
C ASN A 14 0.65 9.64 -5.28
N PRO A 15 1.56 9.66 -4.29
CA PRO A 15 1.24 10.14 -2.96
C PRO A 15 0.75 11.59 -2.95
N ALA A 16 -0.39 11.83 -2.31
CA ALA A 16 -0.96 13.17 -2.17
C ALA A 16 -1.90 13.24 -0.96
N LEU A 17 -1.99 14.39 -0.32
CA LEU A 17 -3.08 14.73 0.60
C LEU A 17 -4.07 15.61 -0.14
N VAL A 18 -5.34 15.21 -0.15
CA VAL A 18 -6.41 15.95 -0.83
C VAL A 18 -7.62 16.10 0.08
N ALA A 19 -8.33 17.22 -0.06
CA ALA A 19 -9.68 17.40 0.46
C ALA A 19 -10.70 17.05 -0.63
N SER A 20 -11.80 16.38 -0.25
CA SER A 20 -12.82 15.91 -1.20
C SER A 20 -14.23 15.99 -0.61
N GLN A 21 -15.23 16.21 -1.46
CA GLN A 21 -16.65 16.03 -1.14
C GLN A 21 -17.22 14.69 -1.62
N LEU A 22 -16.36 13.80 -2.12
CA LEU A 22 -16.74 12.46 -2.55
C LEU A 22 -16.56 11.51 -1.38
N ASP A 23 -17.53 10.61 -1.19
CA ASP A 23 -17.34 9.43 -0.35
C ASP A 23 -16.23 8.51 -0.94
N PRO A 24 -15.75 7.50 -0.20
CA PRO A 24 -14.67 6.65 -0.67
C PRO A 24 -14.95 5.94 -2.01
N ASP A 25 -16.19 5.53 -2.28
CA ASP A 25 -16.55 4.80 -3.50
C ASP A 25 -16.54 5.73 -4.71
N ALA A 26 -17.10 6.92 -4.56
CA ALA A 26 -17.08 7.96 -5.59
C ALA A 26 -15.66 8.50 -5.80
N PHE A 27 -14.86 8.63 -4.74
CA PHE A 27 -13.47 9.05 -4.83
C PHE A 27 -12.62 8.03 -5.58
N ALA A 28 -12.74 6.73 -5.27
CA ALA A 28 -12.05 5.68 -6.01
C ALA A 28 -12.38 5.72 -7.50
N LYS A 29 -13.67 5.79 -7.84
CA LYS A 29 -14.15 5.90 -9.24
C LYS A 29 -13.63 7.16 -9.93
N HIS A 30 -13.54 8.29 -9.24
CA HIS A 30 -13.01 9.53 -9.82
C HIS A 30 -11.58 9.33 -10.40
N TYR A 31 -10.76 8.49 -9.76
CA TYR A 31 -9.40 8.20 -10.20
C TYR A 31 -9.28 7.01 -11.16
N THR A 32 -10.05 5.93 -10.94
CA THR A 32 -9.95 4.70 -11.76
C THR A 32 -10.90 4.68 -12.96
N ALA A 33 -12.11 5.21 -12.80
CA ALA A 33 -13.19 5.20 -13.77
C ALA A 33 -13.61 6.64 -14.11
N GLY A 34 -12.78 7.33 -14.90
CA GLY A 34 -13.09 8.70 -15.32
C GLY A 34 -11.91 9.56 -15.75
N SER A 35 -10.67 9.10 -15.51
CA SER A 35 -9.47 9.82 -15.96
C SER A 35 -8.88 9.18 -17.22
N VAL A 36 -8.57 10.00 -18.23
CA VAL A 36 -7.79 9.59 -19.42
C VAL A 36 -6.34 9.21 -19.07
N ARG A 37 -5.96 9.35 -17.79
CA ARG A 37 -4.58 9.34 -17.30
C ARG A 37 -4.20 8.06 -16.55
N TYR A 38 -5.17 7.25 -16.11
CA TYR A 38 -4.91 6.09 -15.27
C TYR A 38 -5.87 4.92 -15.58
N TYR A 39 -5.66 4.31 -16.75
CA TYR A 39 -6.60 3.34 -17.35
C TYR A 39 -6.49 1.90 -16.82
N ALA A 40 -5.38 1.52 -16.18
CA ALA A 40 -5.10 0.12 -15.84
C ALA A 40 -4.53 -0.10 -14.43
N GLY A 41 -4.63 0.90 -13.56
CA GLY A 41 -4.07 0.83 -12.21
C GLY A 41 -5.14 0.91 -11.13
N LYS A 42 -4.81 0.34 -9.98
CA LYS A 42 -5.58 0.44 -8.75
C LYS A 42 -5.15 1.65 -7.92
N VAL A 43 -6.07 2.26 -7.20
CA VAL A 43 -5.80 3.35 -6.28
C VAL A 43 -5.88 2.82 -4.86
N VAL A 44 -4.89 3.16 -4.05
CA VAL A 44 -4.92 2.92 -2.62
C VAL A 44 -4.79 4.24 -1.91
N PHE A 45 -5.70 4.51 -0.99
CA PHE A 45 -5.73 5.75 -0.23
C PHE A 45 -6.19 5.47 1.20
N ALA A 46 -5.83 6.34 2.12
CA ALA A 46 -6.31 6.31 3.48
C ALA A 46 -7.22 7.50 3.75
N GLU A 47 -8.25 7.29 4.56
CA GLU A 47 -9.00 8.40 5.15
C GLU A 47 -8.27 8.88 6.40
N ILE A 48 -8.06 10.19 6.45
CA ILE A 48 -7.42 10.90 7.54
C ILE A 48 -8.51 11.59 8.35
N ASP A 49 -8.35 11.62 9.67
CA ASP A 49 -9.21 12.42 10.55
C ASP A 49 -9.34 13.85 10.01
N LEU A 50 -10.58 14.27 9.75
CA LEU A 50 -10.90 15.59 9.21
C LEU A 50 -10.38 16.74 10.10
N ASN A 51 -10.23 16.48 11.40
CA ASN A 51 -9.70 17.44 12.38
C ASN A 51 -8.16 17.43 12.46
N TYR A 52 -7.49 16.53 11.75
CA TYR A 52 -6.03 16.47 11.73
C TYR A 52 -5.43 17.78 11.23
N ARG A 53 -4.43 18.31 11.95
CA ARG A 53 -3.69 19.51 11.57
C ARG A 53 -2.20 19.29 11.82
N HIS A 54 -1.39 19.74 10.88
CA HIS A 54 0.06 19.70 10.99
C HIS A 54 0.66 20.91 10.26
N PRO A 55 1.72 21.57 10.79
CA PRO A 55 2.27 22.80 10.19
C PRO A 55 2.72 22.67 8.73
N TYR A 56 3.02 21.44 8.28
CA TYR A 56 3.38 21.15 6.90
C TYR A 56 2.20 21.26 5.91
N PHE A 57 0.95 21.18 6.38
CA PHE A 57 -0.24 21.14 5.53
C PHE A 57 -1.16 22.35 5.75
N LYS A 58 -1.56 22.99 4.65
CA LYS A 58 -2.57 24.06 4.64
C LYS A 58 -3.99 23.49 4.55
N ILE A 59 -4.38 22.67 5.54
CA ILE A 59 -5.65 21.93 5.51
C ILE A 59 -6.85 22.88 5.59
N ASP A 60 -6.82 23.87 6.48
CA ASP A 60 -7.93 24.81 6.65
C ASP A 60 -8.21 25.63 5.39
N ASP A 61 -7.16 26.10 4.70
CA ASP A 61 -7.28 26.80 3.42
C ASP A 61 -7.97 25.92 2.37
N ALA A 62 -7.58 24.65 2.28
CA ALA A 62 -8.15 23.70 1.33
C ALA A 62 -9.62 23.38 1.64
N LEU A 63 -9.97 23.19 2.93
CA LEU A 63 -11.33 22.94 3.36
C LEU A 63 -12.22 24.19 3.14
N ALA A 64 -11.71 25.39 3.38
CA ALA A 64 -12.43 26.63 3.09
C ALA A 64 -12.70 26.82 1.58
N ALA A 65 -11.80 26.33 0.73
CA ALA A 65 -11.95 26.33 -0.72
C ALA A 65 -12.81 25.17 -1.25
N LEU A 66 -13.12 24.16 -0.43
CA LEU A 66 -13.86 22.96 -0.81
C LEU A 66 -15.36 23.25 -0.93
N LYS A 67 -15.73 23.83 -2.08
CA LYS A 67 -17.10 24.23 -2.39
C LYS A 67 -17.62 23.49 -3.62
N PRO A 68 -18.91 23.10 -3.64
CA PRO A 68 -19.52 22.48 -4.81
C PRO A 68 -19.39 23.36 -6.05
N HIS A 69 -19.43 22.72 -7.22
CA HIS A 69 -19.45 23.43 -8.49
C HIS A 69 -20.72 24.30 -8.64
N PRO A 70 -20.73 25.32 -9.53
CA PRO A 70 -21.91 26.16 -9.75
C PRO A 70 -23.17 25.39 -10.17
N ASP A 71 -22.99 24.21 -10.78
CA ASP A 71 -24.06 23.29 -11.19
C ASP A 71 -24.54 22.37 -10.04
N GLY A 72 -24.02 22.56 -8.83
CA GLY A 72 -24.38 21.80 -7.63
C GLY A 72 -23.60 20.49 -7.44
N ARG A 73 -22.77 20.05 -8.40
CA ARG A 73 -21.98 18.82 -8.24
C ARG A 73 -20.93 18.94 -7.13
N PRO A 74 -20.63 17.86 -6.39
CA PRO A 74 -19.61 17.88 -5.36
C PRO A 74 -18.22 18.16 -5.97
N LYS A 75 -17.38 18.86 -5.21
CA LYS A 75 -15.98 19.09 -5.58
C LYS A 75 -15.19 17.80 -5.40
N SER A 76 -14.70 17.24 -6.50
CA SER A 76 -14.00 15.96 -6.47
C SER A 76 -12.72 16.00 -5.65
N THR A 77 -11.84 16.97 -5.89
CA THR A 77 -10.58 17.10 -5.17
C THR A 77 -10.06 18.54 -5.09
N ILE A 78 -9.40 18.86 -3.97
CA ILE A 78 -8.49 19.98 -3.79
C ILE A 78 -7.19 19.43 -3.21
N PHE A 79 -6.09 19.60 -3.92
CA PHE A 79 -4.79 19.13 -3.45
C PHE A 79 -4.24 20.03 -2.35
N ILE A 80 -3.80 19.42 -1.24
CA ILE A 80 -3.16 20.09 -0.10
C ILE A 80 -1.65 19.97 -0.21
N SER A 81 -1.15 18.75 -0.50
CA SER A 81 0.28 18.48 -0.72
C SER A 81 0.46 17.23 -1.56
N THR A 82 1.57 17.14 -2.29
CA THR A 82 1.96 15.98 -3.13
C THR A 82 3.37 15.47 -2.79
N TYR A 83 4.03 16.05 -1.80
CA TYR A 83 5.41 15.70 -1.43
C TYR A 83 5.50 15.43 0.07
N ARG A 84 6.28 14.41 0.45
CA ARG A 84 6.54 13.97 1.83
C ARG A 84 5.28 13.85 2.70
N VAL A 85 4.14 13.52 2.08
CA VAL A 85 2.84 13.52 2.76
C VAL A 85 2.85 12.56 3.93
N LEU A 86 3.21 11.29 3.70
CA LEU A 86 3.18 10.28 4.75
C LEU A 86 4.09 10.64 5.93
N GLU A 87 5.28 11.20 5.65
CA GLU A 87 6.23 11.62 6.69
C GLU A 87 5.63 12.63 7.68
N HIS A 88 4.69 13.44 7.22
CA HIS A 88 4.03 14.49 7.99
C HIS A 88 2.61 14.14 8.45
N ILE A 89 2.13 12.90 8.24
CA ILE A 89 0.86 12.40 8.77
C ILE A 89 1.15 11.59 10.03
N ASP A 90 0.47 11.89 11.13
CA ASP A 90 0.54 11.07 12.35
C ASP A 90 -0.21 9.76 12.12
N LEU A 91 0.38 8.64 12.51
CA LEU A 91 -0.20 7.33 12.20
C LEU A 91 -1.59 7.17 12.82
N ASP A 92 -1.84 7.75 14.00
CA ASP A 92 -3.15 7.69 14.66
C ASP A 92 -4.24 8.51 13.97
N ALA A 93 -3.87 9.48 13.12
CA ALA A 93 -4.82 10.21 12.29
C ALA A 93 -5.36 9.36 11.12
N ILE A 94 -4.73 8.23 10.81
CA ILE A 94 -5.11 7.32 9.72
C ILE A 94 -6.27 6.43 10.22
N GLN A 95 -7.48 6.71 9.76
CA GLN A 95 -8.69 6.04 10.26
C GLN A 95 -8.92 4.68 9.60
N ARG A 96 -8.83 4.64 8.26
CA ARG A 96 -9.04 3.44 7.44
C ARG A 96 -8.25 3.51 6.14
N VAL A 97 -7.93 2.35 5.58
CA VAL A 97 -7.31 2.22 4.25
C VAL A 97 -8.36 1.70 3.29
N ILE A 98 -8.47 2.33 2.12
CA ILE A 98 -9.39 1.95 1.07
C ILE A 98 -8.58 1.46 -0.13
N LEU A 99 -8.86 0.24 -0.53
CA LEU A 99 -8.34 -0.39 -1.74
C LEU A 99 -9.36 -0.22 -2.86
N SER A 100 -8.93 0.13 -4.06
CA SER A 100 -9.79 0.06 -5.24
C SER A 100 -9.31 -1.01 -6.23
N THR A 101 -10.21 -1.54 -7.05
CA THR A 101 -9.87 -2.24 -8.30
C THR A 101 -9.81 -1.24 -9.46
N PRO A 102 -9.25 -1.61 -10.63
CA PRO A 102 -9.29 -0.75 -11.83
C PRO A 102 -10.71 -0.35 -12.25
N GLU A 103 -11.71 -1.18 -11.99
CA GLU A 103 -13.13 -0.91 -12.28
C GLU A 103 -13.79 0.02 -11.23
N GLY A 104 -13.07 0.38 -10.16
CA GLY A 104 -13.57 1.27 -9.11
C GLY A 104 -14.43 0.58 -8.04
N TYR A 105 -14.33 -0.74 -7.90
CA TYR A 105 -14.85 -1.42 -6.71
C TYR A 105 -13.91 -1.20 -5.53
N THR A 106 -14.45 -1.05 -4.34
CA THR A 106 -13.69 -0.68 -3.14
C THR A 106 -13.73 -1.78 -2.08
N LEU A 107 -12.68 -1.84 -1.28
CA LEU A 107 -12.61 -2.62 -0.05
C LEU A 107 -12.01 -1.73 1.04
N THR A 108 -12.76 -1.53 2.13
CA THR A 108 -12.31 -0.73 3.28
C THR A 108 -11.68 -1.63 4.34
N LEU A 109 -10.48 -1.27 4.79
CA LEU A 109 -9.74 -1.92 5.85
C LEU A 109 -9.70 -1.02 7.08
N ASN A 110 -10.11 -1.56 8.22
CA ASN A 110 -10.01 -0.90 9.52
C ASN A 110 -8.71 -1.30 10.21
N SER A 111 -8.18 -0.43 11.07
CA SER A 111 -6.96 -0.75 11.81
C SER A 111 -7.21 -1.87 12.83
N ALA A 112 -6.23 -2.75 13.01
CA ALA A 112 -6.23 -3.76 14.07
C ALA A 112 -4.80 -3.98 14.59
N PRO A 113 -4.63 -4.50 15.82
CA PRO A 113 -3.32 -4.96 16.28
C PRO A 113 -2.73 -6.02 15.35
N TYR A 114 -1.41 -6.01 15.19
CA TYR A 114 -0.72 -7.09 14.49
C TYR A 114 -0.40 -8.23 15.46
N ASP A 115 -0.96 -9.42 15.20
CA ASP A 115 -0.94 -10.55 16.14
C ASP A 115 -0.28 -11.83 15.56
N LYS A 116 0.32 -11.73 14.36
CA LYS A 116 0.90 -12.91 13.70
C LYS A 116 2.26 -13.25 14.28
N THR A 117 2.42 -14.53 14.62
CA THR A 117 3.71 -15.11 15.01
C THR A 117 4.47 -15.56 13.78
N HIS A 118 5.79 -15.50 13.88
CA HIS A 118 6.69 -15.70 12.75
C HIS A 118 7.80 -16.67 13.11
N GLU A 119 8.11 -17.55 12.18
CA GLU A 119 9.34 -18.33 12.24
C GLU A 119 10.53 -17.42 11.97
N GLU A 120 11.54 -17.52 12.83
CA GLU A 120 12.79 -16.78 12.70
C GLU A 120 13.54 -17.21 11.44
N GLY A 121 14.11 -16.24 10.72
CA GLY A 121 14.89 -16.51 9.51
C GLY A 121 14.06 -16.89 8.27
N PHE A 122 12.73 -16.99 8.36
CA PHE A 122 11.86 -17.19 7.21
C PHE A 122 11.99 -15.99 6.23
N LEU A 123 12.20 -16.28 4.94
CA LEU A 123 12.35 -15.24 3.94
C LEU A 123 10.98 -14.73 3.50
N ARG A 124 10.78 -13.42 3.57
CA ARG A 124 9.55 -12.71 3.22
C ARG A 124 9.82 -11.74 2.10
N ILE A 125 8.80 -11.46 1.29
CA ILE A 125 8.87 -10.43 0.25
C ILE A 125 7.98 -9.27 0.66
N TYR A 126 8.55 -8.07 0.68
CA TYR A 126 7.86 -6.82 0.95
C TYR A 126 7.77 -5.98 -0.32
N ALA A 127 6.57 -5.52 -0.62
CA ALA A 127 6.35 -4.44 -1.57
C ALA A 127 6.19 -3.15 -0.79
N GLU A 128 7.19 -2.28 -0.89
CA GLU A 128 7.11 -0.90 -0.43
C GLU A 128 6.20 -0.11 -1.39
N ILE A 129 5.35 0.76 -0.85
CA ILE A 129 4.32 1.48 -1.62
C ILE A 129 4.53 3.00 -1.55
N ALA A 130 4.70 3.57 -0.35
CA ALA A 130 4.92 5.00 -0.19
C ALA A 130 5.70 5.34 1.10
N PRO A 131 6.68 6.27 1.08
CA PRO A 131 7.21 6.94 -0.10
C PRO A 131 8.20 6.07 -0.90
N LEU A 132 8.84 5.07 -0.27
CA LEU A 132 9.69 4.13 -0.96
C LEU A 132 8.85 3.11 -1.74
N ARG A 133 9.42 2.56 -2.80
CA ARG A 133 8.71 1.72 -3.78
C ARG A 133 9.47 0.43 -4.12
N MET A 134 10.48 0.01 -3.36
CA MET A 134 11.25 -1.18 -3.74
C MET A 134 10.48 -2.49 -3.49
N LEU A 135 10.80 -3.52 -4.27
CA LEU A 135 10.46 -4.90 -3.92
C LEU A 135 11.66 -5.52 -3.22
N VAL A 136 11.49 -5.99 -1.99
CA VAL A 136 12.60 -6.41 -1.11
C VAL A 136 12.32 -7.78 -0.54
N MET A 137 13.31 -8.66 -0.55
CA MET A 137 13.31 -9.90 0.23
C MET A 137 14.01 -9.66 1.57
N SER A 138 13.42 -10.10 2.68
CA SER A 138 13.93 -9.85 4.03
C SER A 138 13.65 -11.02 4.97
N ARG A 139 14.52 -11.21 5.98
CA ARG A 139 14.31 -12.13 7.11
C ARG A 139 13.45 -11.53 8.23
N LEU A 140 13.38 -10.21 8.26
CA LEU A 140 12.62 -9.47 9.26
C LEU A 140 11.13 -9.78 9.09
N ASP A 141 10.41 -9.89 10.20
CA ASP A 141 8.96 -9.99 10.19
C ASP A 141 8.30 -8.64 9.84
N PHE A 142 6.97 -8.63 9.81
CA PHE A 142 6.24 -7.50 9.25
C PHE A 142 6.50 -6.18 10.02
N PRO A 143 6.40 -6.12 11.37
CA PRO A 143 6.77 -4.93 12.13
C PRO A 143 8.29 -4.65 12.15
N ALA A 144 9.14 -5.67 12.28
CA ALA A 144 10.59 -5.47 12.35
C ALA A 144 11.14 -4.89 11.04
N PHE A 145 10.59 -5.29 9.89
CA PHE A 145 10.93 -4.67 8.60
C PHE A 145 10.59 -3.18 8.60
N GLY A 146 9.41 -2.81 9.11
CA GLY A 146 8.98 -1.41 9.25
C GLY A 146 9.93 -0.58 10.10
N LYS A 147 10.33 -1.12 11.26
CA LYS A 147 11.32 -0.47 12.13
C LYS A 147 12.69 -0.36 11.45
N TYR A 148 13.12 -1.36 10.69
CA TYR A 148 14.39 -1.34 9.97
C TYR A 148 14.41 -0.27 8.86
N ILE A 149 13.40 -0.24 8.00
CA ILE A 149 13.37 0.70 6.87
C ILE A 149 13.07 2.15 7.28
N THR A 150 12.55 2.36 8.49
CA THR A 150 12.30 3.71 9.02
C THR A 150 13.42 4.22 9.91
N ASP A 151 14.49 3.45 10.09
CA ASP A 151 15.62 3.82 10.93
C ASP A 151 16.33 5.06 10.34
N PRO A 152 16.46 6.17 11.07
CA PRO A 152 17.12 7.39 10.59
C PRO A 152 18.59 7.18 10.20
N SER A 153 19.24 6.16 10.77
CA SER A 153 20.60 5.76 10.42
C SER A 153 20.66 4.95 9.12
N PHE A 154 19.52 4.41 8.66
CA PHE A 154 19.44 3.63 7.43
C PHE A 154 19.29 4.57 6.21
N PRO A 155 20.34 4.72 5.38
CA PRO A 155 20.37 5.74 4.33
C PRO A 155 19.40 5.48 3.18
N LYS A 156 18.88 4.25 3.08
CA LYS A 156 17.91 3.84 2.05
C LYS A 156 16.48 3.80 2.60
N GLY A 157 16.28 4.31 3.81
CA GLY A 157 15.02 4.36 4.51
C GLY A 157 14.23 5.64 4.29
N ALA A 158 13.08 5.72 4.93
CA ALA A 158 12.25 6.92 5.03
C ALA A 158 11.63 7.01 6.43
N PRO A 159 11.41 8.19 7.02
CA PRO A 159 10.92 8.31 8.39
C PRO A 159 9.60 7.58 8.68
N LYS A 160 8.74 7.47 7.66
CA LYS A 160 7.51 6.68 7.69
C LYS A 160 7.35 5.94 6.37
N GLN A 161 6.81 4.73 6.42
CA GLN A 161 6.59 3.89 5.23
C GLN A 161 5.25 3.16 5.28
N PHE A 162 4.57 3.10 4.14
CA PHE A 162 3.44 2.24 3.84
C PHE A 162 3.88 1.07 2.94
N TYR A 163 3.58 -0.16 3.34
CA TYR A 163 4.06 -1.36 2.67
C TYR A 163 3.17 -2.58 2.95
N THR A 164 3.37 -3.64 2.17
CA THR A 164 2.66 -4.92 2.32
C THR A 164 3.61 -6.10 2.17
N GLN A 165 3.20 -7.26 2.69
CA GLN A 165 3.87 -8.54 2.45
C GLN A 165 3.21 -9.30 1.29
N ILE A 166 4.04 -9.83 0.40
CA ILE A 166 3.65 -10.68 -0.72
C ILE A 166 3.73 -12.15 -0.33
N GLU A 167 2.71 -12.91 -0.69
CA GLU A 167 2.64 -14.36 -0.51
C GLU A 167 3.56 -15.07 -1.51
N LEU A 168 4.39 -15.98 -1.00
CA LEU A 168 5.25 -16.84 -1.80
C LEU A 168 5.55 -18.12 -1.00
N ASP A 169 5.22 -19.26 -1.57
CA ASP A 169 5.77 -20.54 -1.14
C ASP A 169 7.15 -20.73 -1.79
N ILE A 170 8.20 -20.56 -0.98
CA ILE A 170 9.59 -20.63 -1.45
C ILE A 170 9.98 -22.07 -1.81
N ALA A 171 9.50 -23.07 -1.08
CA ALA A 171 9.86 -24.46 -1.34
C ALA A 171 9.25 -24.88 -2.68
N HIS A 172 7.95 -24.66 -2.84
CA HIS A 172 7.23 -24.95 -4.07
C HIS A 172 7.81 -24.18 -5.27
N PHE A 173 8.10 -22.88 -5.11
CA PHE A 173 8.73 -22.09 -6.17
C PHE A 173 10.07 -22.68 -6.64
N LEU A 174 10.93 -23.11 -5.71
CA LEU A 174 12.22 -23.67 -6.07
C LEU A 174 12.09 -25.02 -6.77
N GLU A 175 11.18 -25.88 -6.31
CA GLU A 175 10.88 -27.16 -6.97
C GLU A 175 10.40 -26.93 -8.40
N GLU A 176 9.41 -26.05 -8.61
CA GLU A 176 8.90 -25.73 -9.95
C GLU A 176 9.96 -25.10 -10.85
N PHE A 177 10.84 -24.26 -10.31
CA PHE A 177 11.88 -23.60 -11.09
C PHE A 177 12.93 -24.60 -11.60
N GLU A 178 13.32 -25.58 -10.79
CA GLU A 178 14.29 -26.61 -11.22
C GLU A 178 13.70 -27.50 -12.33
N GLU A 179 12.40 -27.80 -12.28
CA GLU A 179 11.71 -28.54 -13.35
C GLU A 179 11.47 -27.69 -14.60
N ARG A 180 11.15 -26.40 -14.44
CA ARG A 180 10.77 -25.48 -15.52
C ARG A 180 11.43 -24.10 -15.35
N PRO A 181 12.70 -23.93 -15.75
CA PRO A 181 13.42 -22.66 -15.60
C PRO A 181 12.81 -21.47 -16.36
N THR A 182 11.93 -21.74 -17.35
CA THR A 182 11.21 -20.74 -18.15
C THR A 182 9.79 -20.48 -17.66
N MET A 183 9.45 -20.90 -16.43
CA MET A 183 8.14 -20.66 -15.81
C MET A 183 7.77 -19.18 -15.79
N HIS A 184 6.47 -18.91 -15.66
CA HIS A 184 6.01 -17.55 -15.39
C HIS A 184 6.45 -17.09 -14.01
N ALA A 185 6.70 -15.79 -13.89
CA ALA A 185 7.02 -15.16 -12.62
C ALA A 185 5.87 -15.28 -11.62
N PRO A 186 6.13 -15.70 -10.36
CA PRO A 186 5.09 -15.73 -9.32
C PRO A 186 4.65 -14.31 -8.92
N ILE A 187 5.52 -13.31 -9.16
CA ILE A 187 5.25 -11.90 -8.89
C ILE A 187 5.41 -11.12 -10.21
N PRO A 188 4.40 -10.35 -10.65
CA PRO A 188 4.48 -9.58 -11.90
C PRO A 188 5.76 -8.75 -11.98
N GLY A 189 6.44 -8.83 -13.13
CA GLY A 189 7.67 -8.10 -13.42
C GLY A 189 8.93 -8.55 -12.67
N LEU A 190 8.89 -9.62 -11.87
CA LEU A 190 10.07 -10.21 -11.24
C LEU A 190 10.50 -11.49 -11.96
N HIS A 191 11.63 -11.47 -12.66
CA HIS A 191 12.13 -12.66 -13.35
C HIS A 191 12.39 -13.83 -12.36
N PRO A 192 11.92 -15.07 -12.63
CA PRO A 192 12.12 -16.21 -11.74
C PRO A 192 13.58 -16.46 -11.35
N SER A 193 14.52 -16.35 -12.30
CA SER A 193 15.96 -16.52 -11.99
C SER A 193 16.49 -15.47 -11.00
N ASN A 194 15.97 -14.24 -11.03
CA ASN A 194 16.37 -13.19 -10.08
C ASN A 194 15.84 -13.52 -8.68
N LEU A 195 14.60 -14.01 -8.59
CA LEU A 195 14.00 -14.46 -7.34
C LEU A 195 14.79 -15.64 -6.74
N ARG A 196 15.10 -16.67 -7.54
CA ARG A 196 15.95 -17.79 -7.11
C ARG A 196 17.32 -17.32 -6.64
N ALA A 197 17.99 -16.47 -7.42
CA ALA A 197 19.31 -15.96 -7.05
C ALA A 197 19.28 -15.22 -5.70
N ALA A 198 18.26 -14.39 -5.45
CA ALA A 198 18.09 -13.70 -4.18
C ALA A 198 17.83 -14.67 -3.01
N ILE A 199 17.01 -15.70 -3.21
CA ILE A 199 16.76 -16.74 -2.20
C ILE A 199 18.06 -17.47 -1.84
N MET A 200 18.83 -17.90 -2.84
CA MET A 200 20.08 -18.62 -2.63
C MET A 200 21.14 -17.73 -1.96
N GLU A 201 21.24 -16.47 -2.36
CA GLU A 201 22.15 -15.49 -1.76
C GLU A 201 21.83 -15.27 -0.28
N LEU A 202 20.55 -15.04 0.07
CA LEU A 202 20.17 -14.87 1.46
C LEU A 202 20.39 -16.17 2.24
N ARG A 203 20.05 -17.34 1.72
CA ARG A 203 20.32 -18.62 2.40
C ARG A 203 21.81 -18.87 2.67
N ALA A 204 22.69 -18.46 1.75
CA ALA A 204 24.13 -18.62 1.87
C ALA A 204 24.77 -17.64 2.87
N ASP A 205 24.27 -16.41 2.95
CA ASP A 205 24.76 -15.37 3.86
C ASP A 205 23.72 -15.02 4.94
N GLN A 206 23.93 -15.58 6.15
CA GLN A 206 23.06 -15.32 7.30
C GLN A 206 23.28 -13.93 7.92
N ALA A 207 24.41 -13.27 7.66
CA ALA A 207 24.65 -11.90 8.14
C ALA A 207 23.81 -10.88 7.36
N LYS A 208 23.44 -11.22 6.11
CA LYS A 208 22.62 -10.37 5.26
C LYS A 208 21.14 -10.45 5.60
N GLN A 209 20.57 -9.37 6.11
CA GLN A 209 19.15 -9.36 6.52
C GLN A 209 18.18 -9.20 5.35
N SER A 210 18.59 -8.51 4.27
CA SER A 210 17.70 -8.20 3.15
C SER A 210 18.41 -8.09 1.80
N LYS A 211 17.63 -8.23 0.72
CA LYS A 211 18.07 -8.10 -0.68
C LYS A 211 16.97 -7.42 -1.49
N GLY A 212 17.33 -6.36 -2.21
CA GLY A 212 16.43 -5.76 -3.21
C GLY A 212 16.21 -6.72 -4.38
N LEU A 213 14.94 -6.97 -4.71
CA LEU A 213 14.50 -7.76 -5.84
C LEU A 213 14.22 -6.89 -7.07
N ARG A 214 13.63 -5.70 -6.86
CA ARG A 214 13.35 -4.70 -7.91
C ARG A 214 13.43 -3.28 -7.35
N LEU A 215 13.81 -2.34 -8.21
CA LEU A 215 13.88 -0.91 -7.88
C LEU A 215 12.49 -0.27 -7.71
N ASP A 216 11.49 -0.78 -8.44
CA ASP A 216 10.09 -0.42 -8.27
C ASP A 216 9.28 -1.72 -8.19
N ALA A 217 8.51 -1.86 -7.11
CA ALA A 217 7.57 -2.93 -6.88
C ALA A 217 6.43 -2.88 -7.90
N ALA A 218 6.15 -1.70 -8.46
CA ALA A 218 5.01 -1.44 -9.32
C ALA A 218 3.75 -2.04 -8.70
N PHE A 219 3.50 -1.71 -7.43
CA PHE A 219 2.45 -2.30 -6.59
C PHE A 219 1.09 -2.32 -7.29
N GLU A 220 0.84 -1.32 -8.14
CA GLU A 220 -0.35 -1.17 -8.97
C GLU A 220 -0.62 -2.39 -9.88
N THR A 221 0.43 -3.13 -10.25
CA THR A 221 0.39 -4.35 -11.08
C THR A 221 0.31 -5.64 -10.28
N ILE A 222 0.52 -5.60 -8.96
CA ILE A 222 0.49 -6.77 -8.07
C ILE A 222 -0.96 -7.10 -7.74
N PRO A 223 -1.49 -8.30 -8.04
CA PRO A 223 -2.83 -8.69 -7.63
C PRO A 223 -3.01 -8.67 -6.10
N TYR A 224 -4.18 -8.26 -5.61
CA TYR A 224 -4.47 -8.27 -4.18
C TYR A 224 -4.52 -9.70 -3.61
N LYS A 225 -4.79 -10.72 -4.45
CA LYS A 225 -4.69 -12.13 -4.03
C LYS A 225 -3.30 -12.56 -3.58
N LEU A 226 -2.25 -11.80 -3.91
CA LEU A 226 -0.89 -12.05 -3.45
C LEU A 226 -0.59 -11.36 -2.10
N ILE A 227 -1.54 -10.66 -1.50
CA ILE A 227 -1.33 -10.00 -0.20
C ILE A 227 -1.50 -11.02 0.92
N ARG A 228 -0.44 -11.25 1.71
CA ARG A 228 -0.45 -12.29 2.75
C ARG A 228 -1.24 -11.91 4.00
N HIS A 229 -1.05 -10.68 4.50
CA HIS A 229 -1.60 -10.26 5.80
C HIS A 229 -2.45 -9.00 5.72
N GLY A 230 -2.09 -8.05 4.87
CA GLY A 230 -2.65 -6.71 4.85
C GLY A 230 -1.55 -5.67 4.72
N PHE A 231 -1.84 -4.45 5.14
CA PHE A 231 -0.97 -3.30 4.92
C PHE A 231 -0.49 -2.71 6.24
N MET A 232 0.73 -2.21 6.24
CA MET A 232 1.36 -1.63 7.41
C MET A 232 1.82 -0.21 7.12
N PHE A 233 1.47 0.72 8.01
CA PHE A 233 2.23 1.95 8.18
C PHE A 233 3.22 1.75 9.32
N ALA A 234 4.46 2.15 9.09
CA ALA A 234 5.50 2.11 10.11
C ALA A 234 6.19 3.46 10.24
N SER A 235 6.67 3.72 11.45
CA SER A 235 7.64 4.73 11.84
C SER A 235 8.64 4.07 12.80
N GLN A 236 9.60 4.83 13.32
CA GLN A 236 10.48 4.33 14.39
C GLN A 236 9.75 3.97 15.68
N ASP A 237 8.74 4.78 16.01
CA ASP A 237 8.11 4.74 17.34
C ASP A 237 6.89 3.84 17.36
N SER A 238 6.20 3.70 16.23
CA SER A 238 4.92 3.00 16.16
C SER A 238 4.63 2.42 14.78
N THR A 239 3.73 1.46 14.78
CA THR A 239 3.15 0.86 13.57
C THR A 239 1.63 0.92 13.63
N ARG A 240 1.00 0.92 12.47
CA ARG A 240 -0.46 0.85 12.32
C ARG A 240 -0.82 -0.12 11.22
N PHE A 241 -1.46 -1.21 11.61
CA PHE A 241 -1.75 -2.35 10.74
C PHE A 241 -3.20 -2.36 10.29
N PHE A 242 -3.40 -2.68 9.02
CA PHE A 242 -4.70 -2.78 8.35
C PHE A 242 -4.82 -4.18 7.74
N PRO A 243 -5.42 -5.15 8.45
CA PRO A 243 -5.53 -6.53 7.98
C PRO A 243 -6.38 -6.63 6.72
N MET A 244 -5.95 -7.49 5.81
CA MET A 244 -6.77 -7.94 4.68
C MET A 244 -7.73 -9.03 5.16
N PRO A 245 -9.04 -8.95 4.89
CA PRO A 245 -9.93 -10.08 5.08
C PRO A 245 -9.50 -11.26 4.21
N THR A 246 -9.90 -12.47 4.59
CA THR A 246 -9.64 -13.67 3.80
C THR A 246 -10.33 -13.60 2.44
N GLY A 247 -9.80 -14.33 1.45
CA GLY A 247 -10.42 -14.38 0.11
C GLY A 247 -11.89 -14.78 0.15
N ALA A 248 -12.26 -15.73 1.01
CA ALA A 248 -13.65 -16.17 1.19
C ALA A 248 -14.55 -15.08 1.81
N GLU A 249 -14.04 -14.31 2.78
CA GLU A 249 -14.78 -13.17 3.35
C GLU A 249 -14.99 -12.07 2.31
N ILE A 250 -13.96 -11.75 1.51
CA ILE A 250 -14.06 -10.76 0.43
C ILE A 250 -15.04 -11.25 -0.64
N GLU A 251 -15.02 -12.54 -1.01
CA GLU A 251 -15.97 -13.12 -1.96
C GLU A 251 -17.42 -12.96 -1.46
N ALA A 252 -17.66 -13.27 -0.19
CA ALA A 252 -18.99 -13.22 0.42
C ALA A 252 -19.53 -11.79 0.58
N THR A 253 -18.66 -10.83 0.94
CA THR A 253 -19.08 -9.47 1.32
C THR A 253 -18.86 -8.42 0.23
N HIS A 254 -17.88 -8.64 -0.65
CA HIS A 254 -17.42 -7.70 -1.69
C HIS A 254 -17.17 -8.44 -3.02
N PHE A 255 -18.13 -9.25 -3.47
CA PHE A 255 -17.98 -10.12 -4.66
C PHE A 255 -17.42 -9.44 -5.92
N ARG A 256 -17.85 -8.19 -6.20
CA ARG A 256 -17.33 -7.44 -7.37
C ARG A 256 -15.86 -7.06 -7.23
N PHE A 257 -15.43 -6.70 -6.03
CA PHE A 257 -14.03 -6.48 -5.71
C PHE A 257 -13.24 -7.79 -5.85
N TRP A 258 -13.73 -8.87 -5.25
CA TRP A 258 -13.10 -10.20 -5.31
C TRP A 258 -12.87 -10.69 -6.74
N ARG A 259 -13.84 -10.49 -7.63
CA ARG A 259 -13.71 -10.88 -9.04
C ARG A 259 -12.62 -10.12 -9.80
N ALA A 260 -12.21 -8.95 -9.31
CA ALA A 260 -11.26 -8.06 -9.95
C ALA A 260 -9.92 -7.95 -9.19
N MET A 261 -9.71 -8.78 -8.15
CA MET A 261 -8.57 -8.71 -7.23
C MET A 261 -7.33 -9.51 -7.68
#